data_AF-A0A956JIF8-F1
#
_entry.id   AF-A0A956JIF8-F1
#
_cell.length_a   1.000
_cell.length_b   1.000
_cell.length_c   1.000
_cell.angle_alpha   90.00
_cell.angle_beta   90.00
_cell.angle_gamma   90.00
#
_symmetry.space_group_name_H-M   'P 1'
#
loop_
_entity.id
_entity.type
_entity.pdbx_description
1 polymer ?
#
loop_
_entity_poly.entity_id
_entity_poly.type
_entity_poly.pdbx_seq_one_letter_code
_entity_poly.pdbx_strand_id
1 'polypeptide(L)'
;AAPEVERRLARRFMDLVLSERPALMATLHESKKRYDPAVNPSFGQTLVYGVEPMPAIVGEVVDRLNQALEEDNEVWATQYYPVSTSSTEVIVDAIGCVGICVETWMGFAERRRIAMQRRVVDLLLDGIGVGPLVPAS
;
A
#
# COMPACT_ATOMS: atom_id res chain seq x y z
N ALA A 1 16.24 6.25 -18.85
CA ALA A 1 16.80 6.79 -17.59
C ALA A 1 15.87 7.88 -17.07
N ALA A 2 15.62 7.93 -15.77
CA ALA A 2 14.75 8.95 -15.18
C ALA A 2 15.36 10.37 -15.32
N PRO A 3 14.55 11.41 -15.56
CA PRO A 3 14.95 12.81 -15.50
C PRO A 3 15.74 13.16 -14.22
N GLU A 4 16.64 14.15 -14.32
CA GLU A 4 17.48 14.54 -13.17
C GLU A 4 16.67 15.05 -11.98
N VAL A 5 15.58 15.76 -12.25
CA VAL A 5 14.68 16.26 -11.19
C VAL A 5 14.06 15.12 -10.38
N GLU A 6 13.65 14.03 -11.02
CA GLU A 6 13.10 12.84 -10.37
C GLU A 6 14.17 12.14 -9.52
N ARG A 7 15.41 12.03 -10.05
CA ARG A 7 16.53 11.46 -9.29
C ARG A 7 16.85 12.26 -8.02
N ARG A 8 16.83 13.59 -8.10
CA ARG A 8 17.05 14.45 -6.92
C ARG A 8 15.92 14.31 -5.89
N LEU A 9 14.68 14.22 -6.34
CA LEU A 9 13.53 14.01 -5.45
C LEU A 9 13.59 12.65 -4.77
N ALA A 10 13.83 11.58 -5.54
CA ALA A 10 13.98 10.22 -5.01
C ALA A 10 15.13 10.15 -3.98
N ARG A 11 16.25 10.84 -4.25
CA ARG A 11 17.36 10.92 -3.29
C ARG A 11 16.94 11.57 -1.97
N ARG A 12 16.27 12.73 -2.02
CA ARG A 12 15.79 13.41 -0.81
C ARG A 12 14.81 12.58 -0.01
N PHE A 13 13.90 11.88 -0.70
CA PHE A 13 12.97 10.96 -0.07
C PHE A 13 13.70 9.81 0.62
N MET A 14 14.66 9.16 -0.06
CA MET A 14 15.43 8.07 0.55
C MET A 14 16.33 8.54 1.69
N ASP A 15 16.90 9.74 1.62
CA ASP A 15 17.66 10.32 2.74
C ASP A 15 16.78 10.44 4.00
N LEU A 16 15.52 10.88 3.85
CA LEU A 16 14.55 10.93 4.95
C LEU A 16 14.17 9.53 5.46
N VAL A 17 13.91 8.58 4.57
CA VAL A 17 13.58 7.19 4.96
C VAL A 17 14.72 6.56 5.74
N LEU A 18 15.97 6.77 5.31
CA LEU A 18 17.16 6.25 5.98
C LEU A 18 17.39 6.90 7.35
N SER A 19 17.04 8.18 7.52
CA SER A 19 17.16 8.88 8.81
C SER A 19 16.07 8.47 9.79
N GLU A 20 14.81 8.45 9.36
CA GLU A 20 13.65 8.18 10.22
C GLU A 20 13.47 6.68 10.52
N ARG A 21 13.89 5.81 9.60
CA ARG A 21 13.75 4.34 9.70
C ARG A 21 12.34 3.90 10.14
N PRO A 22 11.28 4.25 9.39
CA PRO A 22 9.91 3.91 9.77
C PRO A 22 9.72 2.40 9.96
N ALA A 23 8.94 2.00 10.95
CA ALA A 23 8.61 0.58 11.16
C ALA A 23 7.70 0.02 10.05
N LEU A 24 6.87 0.88 9.47
CA LEU A 24 5.96 0.56 8.37
C LEU A 24 6.00 1.66 7.31
N MET A 25 6.10 1.27 6.04
CA MET A 25 5.97 2.12 4.87
C MET A 25 4.80 1.66 4.02
N ALA A 26 3.84 2.55 3.78
CA ALA A 26 2.74 2.32 2.85
C ALA A 26 2.84 3.30 1.67
N THR A 27 2.73 2.77 0.46
CA THR A 27 2.71 3.54 -0.78
C THR A 27 1.34 3.40 -1.43
N LEU A 28 0.78 4.50 -1.94
CA LEU A 28 -0.57 4.53 -2.49
C LEU A 28 -0.52 4.63 -4.01
N HIS A 29 -1.14 3.67 -4.68
CA HIS A 29 -1.08 3.48 -6.12
C HIS A 29 -2.46 3.16 -6.70
N GLU A 30 -2.54 3.27 -8.03
CA GLU A 30 -3.71 2.90 -8.80
C GLU A 30 -3.31 2.02 -9.99
N SER A 31 -4.10 0.98 -10.23
CA SER A 31 -3.89 0.07 -11.35
C SER A 31 -5.04 0.11 -12.33
N LYS A 32 -4.71 0.10 -13.62
CA LYS A 32 -5.68 0.00 -14.72
C LYS A 32 -6.31 -1.39 -14.80
N LYS A 33 -5.58 -2.43 -14.39
CA LYS A 33 -6.03 -3.81 -14.42
C LYS A 33 -6.51 -4.23 -13.04
N ARG A 34 -7.76 -4.68 -12.98
CA ARG A 34 -8.29 -5.36 -11.79
C ARG A 34 -7.45 -6.61 -11.51
N TYR A 35 -7.22 -6.90 -10.23
CA TYR A 35 -6.55 -8.12 -9.82
C TYR A 35 -7.31 -9.36 -10.29
N ASP A 36 -6.55 -10.26 -10.90
CA ASP A 36 -6.97 -11.60 -11.29
C ASP A 36 -5.76 -12.52 -11.05
N PRO A 37 -5.89 -13.55 -10.19
CA PRO A 37 -4.79 -14.47 -9.89
C PRO A 37 -4.26 -15.22 -11.12
N ALA A 38 -5.04 -15.33 -12.21
CA ALA A 38 -4.61 -15.93 -13.46
C ALA A 38 -3.82 -14.96 -14.38
N VAL A 39 -3.76 -13.67 -14.04
CA VAL A 39 -3.12 -12.63 -14.87
C VAL A 39 -1.97 -11.96 -14.11
N ASN A 40 -0.75 -12.12 -14.62
CA ASN A 40 0.45 -11.49 -14.06
C ASN A 40 1.11 -10.51 -15.08
N PRO A 41 1.27 -9.21 -14.78
CA PRO A 41 0.83 -8.52 -13.55
C PRO A 41 -0.62 -8.02 -13.63
N SER A 42 -1.32 -8.14 -12.50
CA SER A 42 -2.59 -7.48 -12.19
C SER A 42 -2.56 -7.06 -10.72
N PHE A 43 -3.07 -5.87 -10.39
CA PHE A 43 -2.86 -5.25 -9.07
C PHE A 43 -4.10 -4.57 -8.47
N GLY A 44 -5.07 -4.13 -9.29
CA GLY A 44 -6.17 -3.31 -8.78
C GLY A 44 -7.03 -4.05 -7.74
N GLN A 45 -7.28 -3.41 -6.60
CA GLN A 45 -7.84 -3.98 -5.36
C GLN A 45 -6.92 -4.98 -4.66
N THR A 46 -5.64 -4.60 -4.48
CA THR A 46 -4.72 -5.41 -3.66
C THR A 46 -3.97 -4.60 -2.61
N LEU A 47 -3.61 -5.29 -1.53
CA LEU A 47 -2.47 -4.91 -0.70
C LEU A 47 -1.29 -5.80 -1.07
N VAL A 48 -0.30 -5.22 -1.74
CA VAL A 48 0.93 -5.92 -2.09
C VAL A 48 1.93 -5.78 -0.94
N TYR A 49 2.52 -6.87 -0.49
CA TYR A 49 3.49 -6.89 0.61
C TYR A 49 4.82 -7.50 0.19
N GLY A 50 5.88 -7.09 0.90
CA GLY A 50 7.25 -7.35 0.49
C GLY A 50 8.10 -8.26 1.33
N VAL A 51 7.55 -8.81 2.41
CA VAL A 51 8.29 -9.65 3.36
C VAL A 51 7.55 -10.96 3.58
N GLU A 52 8.30 -12.04 3.75
CA GLU A 52 7.78 -13.34 4.13
C GLU A 52 8.22 -13.74 5.55
N PRO A 53 7.33 -14.31 6.39
CA PRO A 53 5.90 -14.52 6.12
C PRO A 53 5.10 -13.22 6.02
N MET A 54 3.91 -13.27 5.40
CA MET A 54 3.02 -12.10 5.28
C MET A 54 2.80 -11.43 6.64
N PRO A 55 3.03 -10.11 6.79
CA PRO A 55 2.76 -9.41 8.03
C PRO A 55 1.28 -9.50 8.41
N ALA A 56 0.98 -9.78 9.69
CA ALA A 56 -0.40 -9.97 10.19
C ALA A 56 -1.32 -8.78 9.85
N ILE A 57 -0.81 -7.55 9.98
CA ILE A 57 -1.54 -6.32 9.65
C ILE A 57 -2.09 -6.30 8.22
N VAL A 58 -1.40 -6.93 7.26
CA VAL A 58 -1.86 -6.98 5.86
C VAL A 58 -3.15 -7.80 5.76
N GLY A 59 -3.18 -8.99 6.39
CA GLY A 59 -4.37 -9.84 6.42
C GLY A 59 -5.53 -9.19 7.17
N GLU A 60 -5.26 -8.65 8.36
CA GLU A 60 -6.27 -7.98 9.20
C GLU A 60 -6.92 -6.79 8.49
N VAL A 61 -6.13 -5.98 7.77
CA VAL A 61 -6.65 -4.84 7.00
C VAL A 61 -7.53 -5.33 5.85
N VAL A 62 -7.10 -6.35 5.09
CA VAL A 62 -7.92 -6.91 3.99
C VAL A 62 -9.22 -7.50 4.51
N ASP A 63 -9.20 -8.24 5.62
CA ASP A 63 -10.41 -8.79 6.24
C ASP A 63 -11.39 -7.68 6.62
N ARG A 64 -10.90 -6.59 7.24
CA ARG A 64 -11.72 -5.43 7.62
C ARG A 64 -12.25 -4.64 6.43
N LEU A 65 -11.50 -4.55 5.33
CA LEU A 65 -11.98 -3.95 4.08
C LEU A 65 -13.11 -4.79 3.48
N ASN A 66 -12.94 -6.12 3.43
CA ASN A 66 -13.90 -7.06 2.86
C ASN A 66 -15.19 -7.23 3.68
N GLN A 67 -15.21 -6.81 4.94
CA GLN A 67 -16.42 -6.74 5.76
C GLN A 67 -17.28 -5.49 5.49
N ALA A 68 -16.75 -4.48 4.79
CA ALA A 68 -17.38 -3.16 4.63
C ALA A 68 -17.45 -2.73 3.15
N LEU A 69 -17.72 -3.68 2.26
CA LEU A 69 -17.88 -3.42 0.82
C LEU A 69 -19.17 -2.62 0.57
N GLU A 70 -19.12 -1.66 -0.35
CA GLU A 70 -20.32 -0.98 -0.87
C GLU A 70 -20.87 -1.69 -2.11
N GLU A 71 -19.99 -2.36 -2.87
CA GLU A 71 -20.36 -3.15 -4.05
C GLU A 71 -19.62 -4.51 -4.04
N ASP A 72 -20.24 -5.56 -4.60
CA ASP A 72 -19.68 -6.93 -4.64
C ASP A 72 -18.32 -7.01 -5.35
N ASN A 73 -18.07 -6.08 -6.26
CA ASN A 73 -16.83 -6.01 -7.01
C ASN A 73 -15.72 -5.28 -6.21
N GLU A 74 -15.91 -4.85 -4.97
CA GLU A 74 -14.88 -4.10 -4.24
C GLU A 74 -13.89 -4.96 -3.46
N VAL A 75 -14.05 -6.27 -3.53
CA VAL A 75 -13.22 -7.27 -2.83
C VAL A 75 -11.73 -7.00 -3.02
N TRP A 76 -11.03 -6.93 -1.90
CA TRP A 76 -9.59 -6.79 -1.78
C TRP A 76 -8.91 -8.15 -1.65
N ALA A 77 -7.73 -8.27 -2.24
CA ALA A 77 -6.85 -9.41 -2.07
C ALA A 77 -5.47 -8.98 -1.55
N THR A 78 -4.69 -9.94 -1.07
CA THR A 78 -3.27 -9.74 -0.78
C THR A 78 -2.43 -10.29 -1.92
N GLN A 79 -1.25 -9.72 -2.13
CA GLN A 79 -0.31 -10.21 -3.14
C GLN A 79 1.13 -10.07 -2.61
N TYR A 80 1.94 -11.13 -2.70
CA TYR A 80 3.37 -11.02 -2.42
C TYR A 80 4.09 -10.48 -3.66
N TYR A 81 5.03 -9.53 -3.50
CA TYR A 81 5.69 -8.79 -4.59
C TYR A 81 5.92 -9.64 -5.86
N PRO A 82 5.08 -9.48 -6.90
CA PRO A 82 5.24 -10.26 -8.13
C PRO A 82 6.27 -9.65 -9.07
N VAL A 83 6.85 -8.48 -8.73
CA VAL A 83 7.77 -7.71 -9.58
C VAL A 83 8.94 -7.17 -8.75
N SER A 84 10.16 -7.52 -9.14
CA SER A 84 11.41 -7.26 -8.42
C SER A 84 12.02 -5.86 -8.64
N THR A 85 11.19 -4.82 -8.75
CA THR A 85 11.66 -3.43 -8.94
C THR A 85 10.73 -2.36 -8.34
N SER A 86 9.86 -2.71 -7.39
CA SER A 86 8.95 -1.71 -6.83
C SER A 86 9.69 -0.72 -5.91
N SER A 87 9.22 0.53 -5.82
CA SER A 87 9.78 1.50 -4.85
C SER A 87 9.67 1.00 -3.42
N THR A 88 8.63 0.25 -3.11
CA THR A 88 8.36 -0.28 -1.77
C THR A 88 9.36 -1.38 -1.41
N GLU A 89 9.72 -2.23 -2.37
CA GLU A 89 10.81 -3.22 -2.24
C GLU A 89 12.14 -2.54 -1.95
N VAL A 90 12.52 -1.51 -2.72
CA VAL A 90 13.77 -0.76 -2.49
C VAL A 90 13.83 -0.17 -1.08
N ILE A 91 12.71 0.30 -0.54
CA ILE A 91 12.63 0.82 0.83
C ILE A 91 12.80 -0.32 1.85
N VAL A 92 12.06 -1.43 1.67
CA VAL A 92 12.15 -2.60 2.55
C VAL A 92 13.59 -3.13 2.60
N ASP A 93 14.24 -3.28 1.45
CA ASP A 93 15.63 -3.74 1.37
C ASP A 93 16.60 -2.79 2.08
N ALA A 94 16.35 -1.48 1.99
CA ALA A 94 17.24 -0.47 2.57
C ALA A 94 17.18 -0.41 4.11
N ILE A 95 16.01 -0.63 4.72
CA ILE A 95 15.82 -0.41 6.16
C ILE A 95 15.21 -1.56 6.95
N GLY A 96 14.68 -2.59 6.28
CA GLY A 96 14.06 -3.77 6.91
C GLY A 96 12.68 -3.50 7.53
N CYS A 97 11.93 -2.52 7.03
CA CYS A 97 10.58 -2.20 7.52
C CYS A 97 9.50 -3.11 6.93
N VAL A 98 8.29 -3.03 7.45
CA VAL A 98 7.10 -3.59 6.78
C VAL A 98 6.74 -2.69 5.59
N GLY A 99 6.85 -3.18 4.37
CA GLY A 99 6.48 -2.46 3.15
C GLY A 99 5.15 -2.94 2.56
N ILE A 100 4.24 -1.99 2.29
CA ILE A 100 2.93 -2.24 1.69
C ILE A 100 2.74 -1.31 0.49
N CYS A 101 2.31 -1.88 -0.64
CA CYS A 101 1.80 -1.13 -1.79
C CYS A 101 0.28 -1.31 -1.86
N VAL A 102 -0.44 -0.20 -1.76
CA VAL A 102 -1.90 -0.16 -1.82
C VAL A 102 -2.30 0.13 -3.25
N GLU A 103 -3.05 -0.77 -3.88
CA GLU A 103 -3.40 -0.65 -5.29
C GLU A 103 -4.92 -0.62 -5.45
N THR A 104 -5.48 0.56 -5.70
CA THR A 104 -6.91 0.67 -6.06
C THR A 104 -7.14 0.45 -7.56
N TRP A 105 -8.29 -0.12 -7.94
CA TRP A 105 -8.61 -0.32 -9.36
C TRP A 105 -9.23 0.92 -10.01
N MET A 106 -8.61 1.42 -11.08
CA MET A 106 -9.08 2.59 -11.85
C MET A 106 -10.44 2.40 -12.53
N GLY A 107 -11.00 1.19 -12.55
CA GLY A 107 -12.37 0.95 -13.04
C GLY A 107 -13.47 1.53 -12.15
N PHE A 108 -13.18 1.82 -10.88
CA PHE A 108 -14.09 2.53 -9.98
C PHE A 108 -14.11 4.03 -10.22
N ALA A 109 -15.17 4.70 -9.78
CA ALA A 109 -15.21 6.16 -9.74
C ALA A 109 -14.09 6.72 -8.83
N GLU A 110 -13.48 7.84 -9.23
CA GLU A 110 -12.34 8.44 -8.49
C GLU A 110 -12.66 8.70 -7.02
N ARG A 111 -13.84 9.26 -6.75
CA ARG A 111 -14.31 9.48 -5.37
C ARG A 111 -14.31 8.20 -4.54
N ARG A 112 -14.66 7.06 -5.15
CA ARG A 112 -14.67 5.76 -4.46
C ARG A 112 -13.25 5.25 -4.22
N ARG A 113 -12.34 5.39 -5.19
CA ARG A 113 -10.92 5.04 -5.03
C ARG A 113 -10.24 5.84 -3.92
N ILE A 114 -10.53 7.14 -3.84
CA ILE A 114 -10.05 8.00 -2.74
C ILE A 114 -10.59 7.52 -1.38
N ALA A 115 -11.89 7.24 -1.29
CA ALA A 115 -12.50 6.75 -0.05
C ALA A 115 -11.88 5.41 0.41
N MET A 116 -11.65 4.51 -0.54
CA MET A 116 -10.96 3.25 -0.33
C MET A 116 -9.52 3.43 0.18
N GLN A 117 -8.70 4.26 -0.48
CA GLN A 117 -7.32 4.50 -0.03
C GLN A 117 -7.29 5.13 1.36
N ARG A 118 -8.18 6.09 1.66
CA ARG A 118 -8.31 6.66 3.00
C ARG A 118 -8.64 5.59 4.03
N ARG A 119 -9.58 4.70 3.71
CA ARG A 119 -9.95 3.59 4.61
C ARG A 119 -8.76 2.66 4.87
N VAL A 120 -7.96 2.34 3.85
CA VAL A 120 -6.73 1.55 4.02
C VAL A 120 -5.78 2.26 4.99
N VAL A 121 -5.55 3.56 4.80
CA VAL A 121 -4.67 4.35 5.69
C VAL A 121 -5.21 4.35 7.13
N ASP A 122 -6.50 4.58 7.33
CA ASP A 122 -7.12 4.58 8.66
C ASP A 122 -6.93 3.22 9.36
N LEU A 123 -7.12 2.12 8.63
CA LEU A 123 -6.95 0.76 9.15
C LEU A 123 -5.49 0.43 9.45
N LEU A 124 -4.55 0.91 8.62
CA LEU A 124 -3.11 0.73 8.86
C LEU A 124 -2.67 1.52 10.10
N LEU A 125 -3.09 2.78 10.23
CA LEU A 125 -2.79 3.62 11.39
C LEU A 125 -3.37 3.03 12.68
N ASP A 126 -4.61 2.54 12.63
CA ASP A 126 -5.24 1.81 13.74
C ASP A 126 -4.44 0.54 14.10
N GLY A 127 -4.03 -0.25 13.10
CA GLY A 127 -3.26 -1.47 13.28
C GLY A 127 -1.87 -1.27 13.89
N ILE A 128 -1.25 -0.10 13.70
CA ILE A 128 0.02 0.26 14.36
C ILE A 128 -0.18 1.07 15.66
N GLY A 129 -1.42 1.22 16.14
CA GLY A 129 -1.72 1.90 17.39
C GLY A 129 -1.65 3.43 17.33
N VAL A 130 -1.79 4.02 16.15
CA VAL A 130 -1.74 5.48 15.90
C VAL A 130 -3.14 6.07 15.63
N GLY A 131 -4.20 5.27 15.72
CA GLY A 131 -5.59 5.70 15.47
C GLY A 131 -6.29 6.37 16.66
N PRO A 132 -7.31 7.22 16.40
CA PRO A 132 -7.12 8.48 15.70
C PRO A 132 -6.23 9.44 16.52
N LEU A 133 -5.69 10.48 15.87
CA LEU A 133 -5.37 11.74 16.55
C LEU A 133 -6.68 12.27 17.15
N VAL A 134 -7.05 11.79 18.35
CA VAL A 134 -8.05 12.45 19.16
C VAL A 134 -7.51 13.88 19.31
N PRO A 135 -8.26 14.92 18.89
CA PRO A 135 -7.85 16.28 19.20
C PRO A 135 -7.65 16.32 20.71
N ALA A 136 -6.48 16.74 21.18
CA ALA A 136 -6.27 16.94 22.60
C ALA A 136 -7.42 17.83 23.11
N SER A 137 -8.25 17.26 23.97
CA SER A 137 -9.37 17.92 24.62
C SER A 137 -8.87 18.99 25.59
#